data_AF-A0A519KTS0-F1
#
_entry.id   AF-A0A519KTS0-F1
#
_cell.length_a   1.000
_cell.length_b   1.000
_cell.length_c   1.000
_cell.angle_alpha   90.00
_cell.angle_beta   90.00
_cell.angle_gamma   90.00
#
_symmetry.space_group_name_H-M   'P 1'
#
loop_
_entity.id
_entity.type
_entity.pdbx_description
1 polymer ?
#
loop_
_entity_poly.entity_id
_entity_poly.type
_entity_poly.pdbx_seq_one_letter_code
_entity_poly.pdbx_strand_id
1 'polypeptide(L)'
;MSNKPRLHSPADDLAFMRSIVEGDARVPMTLAVCYLAGGLVYGVQCLFHLGQVFGLIRLPELANLIIVIGFTATFLAILTWAILRDRKQGASRRGPLASRTLNAAFSATGMANTAVIIVFGVGAIRDQDFAVWLYYAAIIFALQAAAWLVAWSLKRKVWMLATALGGWVAAVALGLLVREPLAYLGVCTVALFLLFALPGALLFRDARAGGKGV
;
A
#
# COMPACT_ATOMS: atom_id res chain seq x y z
N MET A 1 50.45 -4.97 -24.02
CA MET A 1 49.38 -5.83 -24.59
C MET A 1 48.06 -5.08 -24.47
N SER A 2 47.47 -4.71 -25.61
CA SER A 2 46.24 -3.92 -25.69
C SER A 2 45.03 -4.79 -25.30
N ASN A 3 44.29 -4.40 -24.25
CA ASN A 3 43.01 -5.01 -23.92
C ASN A 3 42.02 -4.67 -25.04
N LYS A 4 41.75 -5.60 -25.96
CA LYS A 4 40.67 -5.42 -26.94
C LYS A 4 39.33 -5.33 -26.19
N PRO A 5 38.49 -4.30 -26.44
CA PRO A 5 37.15 -4.27 -25.89
C PRO A 5 36.39 -5.51 -26.38
N ARG A 6 35.73 -6.23 -25.47
CA ARG A 6 34.89 -7.38 -25.82
C ARG A 6 33.79 -6.88 -26.74
N LEU A 7 33.81 -7.32 -28.00
CA LEU A 7 32.71 -7.08 -28.94
C LEU A 7 31.50 -7.84 -28.42
N HIS A 8 30.50 -7.11 -27.93
CA HIS A 8 29.19 -7.69 -27.60
C HIS A 8 28.61 -8.28 -28.90
N SER A 9 28.12 -9.52 -28.83
CA SER A 9 27.46 -10.13 -29.98
C SER A 9 26.11 -9.43 -30.22
N PRO A 10 25.65 -9.28 -31.47
CA PRO A 10 24.28 -8.81 -31.74
C PRO A 10 23.20 -9.63 -31.01
N ALA A 11 23.49 -10.90 -30.71
CA ALA A 11 22.62 -11.75 -29.89
C ALA A 11 22.57 -11.30 -28.41
N ASP A 12 23.68 -10.78 -27.86
CA ASP A 12 23.74 -10.23 -26.51
C ASP A 12 23.00 -8.90 -26.42
N ASP A 13 23.12 -8.05 -27.45
CA ASP A 13 22.40 -6.79 -27.54
C ASP A 13 20.89 -7.02 -27.69
N LEU A 14 20.49 -8.01 -28.51
CA LEU A 14 19.09 -8.42 -28.62
C LEU A 14 18.59 -9.06 -27.33
N ALA A 15 19.39 -9.88 -26.64
CA ALA A 15 19.02 -10.42 -25.34
C ALA A 15 18.89 -9.33 -24.27
N PHE A 16 19.73 -8.28 -24.35
CA PHE A 16 19.64 -7.11 -23.49
C PHE A 16 18.41 -6.27 -23.80
N MET A 17 18.16 -5.92 -25.06
CA MET A 17 16.95 -5.22 -25.50
C MET A 17 15.69 -6.03 -25.18
N ARG A 18 15.72 -7.34 -25.41
CA ARG A 18 14.66 -8.28 -25.02
C ARG A 18 14.49 -8.31 -23.51
N SER A 19 15.54 -8.27 -22.71
CA SER A 19 15.42 -8.17 -21.25
C SER A 19 14.90 -6.81 -20.76
N ILE A 20 15.14 -5.73 -21.52
CA ILE A 20 14.57 -4.40 -21.26
C ILE A 20 13.08 -4.39 -21.59
N VAL A 21 12.69 -5.04 -22.71
CA VAL A 21 11.33 -5.03 -23.26
C VAL A 21 10.44 -6.09 -22.60
N GLU A 22 10.93 -7.32 -22.45
CA GLU A 22 10.23 -8.48 -21.88
C GLU A 22 10.48 -8.69 -20.40
N GLY A 23 11.40 -7.93 -19.77
CA GLY A 23 11.79 -8.16 -18.39
C GLY A 23 10.55 -8.39 -17.52
N ASP A 24 10.52 -9.52 -16.84
CA ASP A 24 9.31 -10.02 -16.21
C ASP A 24 8.85 -8.99 -15.17
N ALA A 25 7.82 -8.21 -15.52
CA ALA A 25 7.33 -7.09 -14.73
C ALA A 25 6.48 -7.63 -13.56
N ARG A 26 7.02 -8.61 -12.83
CA ARG A 26 6.41 -9.19 -11.64
C ARG A 26 6.18 -8.06 -10.66
N VAL A 27 4.91 -7.88 -10.31
CA VAL A 27 4.54 -7.04 -9.17
C VAL A 27 5.12 -7.73 -7.93
N PRO A 28 5.85 -7.04 -7.05
CA PRO A 28 6.36 -7.64 -5.83
C PRO A 28 5.20 -8.18 -5.00
N MET A 29 5.30 -9.43 -4.55
CA MET A 29 4.27 -10.06 -3.73
C MET A 29 4.08 -9.28 -2.42
N THR A 30 5.16 -8.67 -1.88
CA THR A 30 5.07 -7.77 -0.72
C THR A 30 4.06 -6.66 -0.95
N LEU A 31 4.13 -5.96 -2.09
CA LEU A 31 3.24 -4.82 -2.37
C LEU A 31 1.77 -5.26 -2.43
N ALA A 32 1.50 -6.37 -3.11
CA ALA A 32 0.17 -6.95 -3.20
C ALA A 32 -0.38 -7.35 -1.81
N VAL A 33 0.44 -8.03 -1.01
CA VAL A 33 0.07 -8.48 0.33
C VAL A 33 -0.12 -7.30 1.28
N CYS A 34 0.73 -6.28 1.23
CA CYS A 34 0.59 -5.06 2.04
C CYS A 34 -0.76 -4.38 1.80
N TYR A 35 -1.14 -4.22 0.54
CA TYR A 35 -2.39 -3.57 0.16
C TYR A 35 -3.61 -4.40 0.56
N LEU A 36 -3.57 -5.71 0.28
CA LEU A 36 -4.66 -6.62 0.61
C LEU A 36 -4.85 -6.74 2.13
N ALA A 37 -3.78 -7.07 2.85
CA ALA A 37 -3.82 -7.23 4.29
C ALA A 37 -4.12 -5.90 4.98
N GLY A 38 -3.53 -4.79 4.53
CA GLY A 38 -3.79 -3.47 5.09
C GLY A 38 -5.26 -3.09 4.95
N GLY A 39 -5.83 -3.21 3.76
CA GLY A 39 -7.25 -2.91 3.53
C GLY A 39 -8.19 -3.80 4.34
N LEU A 40 -7.89 -5.09 4.47
CA LEU A 40 -8.72 -6.02 5.23
C LEU A 40 -8.60 -5.84 6.75
N VAL A 41 -7.37 -5.82 7.27
CA VAL A 41 -7.11 -5.72 8.72
C VAL A 41 -7.63 -4.39 9.27
N TYR A 42 -7.27 -3.27 8.62
CA TYR A 42 -7.74 -1.96 9.06
C TYR A 42 -9.22 -1.72 8.73
N GLY A 43 -9.74 -2.28 7.62
CA GLY A 43 -11.17 -2.22 7.31
C GLY A 43 -12.02 -2.95 8.37
N VAL A 44 -11.57 -4.12 8.83
CA VAL A 44 -12.20 -4.84 9.94
C VAL A 44 -12.06 -4.06 11.25
N GLN A 45 -10.92 -3.41 11.49
CA GLN A 45 -10.77 -2.53 12.66
C GLN A 45 -11.79 -1.37 12.62
N CYS A 46 -12.03 -0.75 11.46
CA CYS A 46 -13.05 0.29 11.34
C CYS A 46 -14.47 -0.26 11.56
N LEU A 47 -14.78 -1.47 11.07
CA LEU A 47 -16.05 -2.14 11.36
C LEU A 47 -16.22 -2.46 12.85
N PHE A 48 -15.15 -2.86 13.52
CA PHE A 48 -15.15 -3.06 14.97
C PHE A 48 -15.50 -1.76 15.70
N HIS A 49 -14.88 -0.65 15.33
CA HIS A 49 -15.21 0.66 15.89
C HIS A 49 -16.64 1.10 15.57
N LEU A 50 -17.16 0.85 14.35
CA LEU A 50 -18.58 1.07 14.05
C LEU A 50 -19.49 0.24 14.96
N GLY A 51 -19.16 -1.02 15.19
CA GLY A 51 -19.89 -1.90 16.12
C GLY A 51 -19.92 -1.37 17.55
N GLN A 52 -18.85 -0.68 18.00
CA GLN A 52 -18.84 0.01 19.29
C GLN A 52 -19.74 1.23 19.30
N VAL A 53 -19.73 2.05 18.25
CA VAL A 53 -20.57 3.26 18.17
C VAL A 53 -22.06 2.90 18.14
N PHE A 54 -22.44 1.84 17.43
CA PHE A 54 -23.81 1.33 17.41
C PHE A 54 -24.19 0.55 18.68
N GLY A 55 -23.26 0.39 19.63
CA GLY A 55 -23.51 -0.27 20.91
C GLY A 55 -23.61 -1.79 20.86
N LEU A 56 -23.31 -2.42 19.72
CA LEU A 56 -23.24 -3.88 19.55
C LEU A 56 -22.06 -4.49 20.30
N ILE A 57 -20.97 -3.73 20.44
CA ILE A 57 -19.75 -4.17 21.10
C ILE A 57 -19.47 -3.24 22.28
N ARG A 58 -19.56 -3.77 23.50
CA ARG A 58 -19.22 -3.05 24.72
C ARG A 58 -18.15 -3.83 25.46
N LEU A 59 -16.94 -3.30 25.41
CA LEU A 59 -15.77 -3.89 26.04
C LEU A 59 -15.10 -2.87 26.96
N PRO A 60 -14.48 -3.30 28.06
CA PRO A 60 -13.69 -2.43 28.91
C PRO A 60 -12.50 -1.86 28.13
N GLU A 61 -12.00 -0.70 28.56
CA GLU A 61 -10.95 0.05 27.86
C GLU A 61 -9.70 -0.78 27.55
N LEU A 62 -9.24 -1.59 28.52
CA LEU A 62 -8.09 -2.48 28.34
C LEU A 62 -8.32 -3.51 27.22
N ALA A 63 -9.52 -4.08 27.12
CA ALA A 63 -9.85 -5.05 26.07
C ALA A 63 -9.88 -4.37 24.70
N ASN A 64 -10.39 -3.14 24.61
CA ASN A 64 -10.35 -2.36 23.36
C ASN A 64 -8.92 -2.06 22.93
N LEU A 65 -8.06 -1.65 23.87
CA LEU A 65 -6.65 -1.39 23.59
C LEU A 65 -5.93 -2.63 23.08
N ILE A 66 -6.14 -3.79 23.72
CA ILE A 66 -5.55 -5.07 23.29
C ILE A 66 -6.00 -5.43 21.87
N ILE A 67 -7.28 -5.25 21.54
CA ILE A 67 -7.81 -5.54 20.20
C ILE A 67 -7.19 -4.61 19.15
N VAL A 68 -7.12 -3.31 19.40
CA VAL A 68 -6.53 -2.32 18.48
C VAL A 68 -5.04 -2.60 18.24
N ILE A 69 -4.29 -2.90 19.30
CA ILE A 69 -2.89 -3.33 19.20
C ILE A 69 -2.80 -4.65 18.43
N GLY A 70 -3.73 -5.58 18.66
CA GLY A 70 -3.82 -6.85 17.97
C GLY A 70 -3.97 -6.72 16.45
N PHE A 71 -4.77 -5.78 15.95
CA PHE A 71 -4.86 -5.48 14.52
C PHE A 71 -3.53 -5.00 13.95
N THR A 72 -2.86 -4.07 14.64
CA THR A 72 -1.55 -3.55 14.21
C THR A 72 -0.47 -4.63 14.23
N ALA A 73 -0.41 -5.44 15.29
CA ALA A 73 0.51 -6.57 15.41
C ALA A 73 0.26 -7.61 14.30
N THR A 74 -1.01 -7.90 13.99
CA THR A 74 -1.40 -8.81 12.90
C THR A 74 -0.89 -8.29 11.56
N PHE A 75 -1.11 -7.00 11.27
CA PHE A 75 -0.61 -6.40 10.03
C PHE A 75 0.92 -6.46 9.94
N LEU A 76 1.63 -6.12 11.02
CA LEU A 76 3.09 -6.19 11.08
C LEU A 76 3.63 -7.61 10.90
N ALA A 77 2.97 -8.62 11.46
CA ALA A 77 3.32 -10.03 11.27
C ALA A 77 3.19 -10.44 9.80
N ILE A 78 2.07 -10.09 9.15
CA ILE A 78 1.82 -10.36 7.73
C ILE A 78 2.85 -9.65 6.85
N LEU A 79 3.12 -8.38 7.13
CA LEU A 79 4.11 -7.57 6.42
C LEU A 79 5.51 -8.18 6.53
N THR A 80 5.92 -8.55 7.74
CA THR A 80 7.22 -9.17 8.02
C THR A 80 7.36 -10.48 7.26
N TRP A 81 6.33 -11.32 7.30
CA TRP A 81 6.30 -12.57 6.53
C TRP A 81 6.42 -12.32 5.02
N ALA A 82 5.72 -11.33 4.47
CA ALA A 82 5.74 -11.00 3.05
C ALA A 82 7.14 -10.54 2.60
N ILE A 83 7.77 -9.66 3.39
CA ILE A 83 9.15 -9.19 3.15
C ILE A 83 10.13 -10.36 3.19
N LEU A 84 10.03 -11.24 4.20
CA LEU A 84 10.91 -12.41 4.31
C LEU A 84 10.72 -13.37 3.14
N ARG A 85 9.49 -13.51 2.63
CA ARG A 85 9.18 -14.33 1.46
C ARG A 85 9.78 -13.73 0.18
N ASP A 86 9.63 -12.43 -0.06
CA ASP A 86 10.20 -11.77 -1.24
C ASP A 86 11.72 -11.81 -1.25
N ARG A 87 12.35 -11.66 -0.08
CA ARG A 87 13.81 -11.80 0.07
C ARG A 87 14.29 -13.19 -0.31
N LYS A 88 13.56 -14.24 0.07
CA LYS A 88 13.89 -15.64 -0.28
C LYS A 88 13.74 -15.92 -1.77
N GLN A 89 12.82 -15.24 -2.45
CA GLN A 89 12.52 -15.45 -3.88
C GLN A 89 13.44 -14.66 -4.82
N GLY A 90 14.45 -13.94 -4.31
CA GLY A 90 15.44 -13.27 -5.15
C GLY A 90 14.88 -12.12 -6.00
N ALA A 91 13.70 -11.58 -5.69
CA ALA A 91 13.03 -10.51 -6.44
C ALA A 91 13.79 -9.17 -6.42
N SER A 92 14.92 -9.10 -5.72
CA SER A 92 15.71 -7.90 -5.51
C SER A 92 16.74 -7.74 -6.63
N ARG A 93 16.50 -6.77 -7.52
CA ARG A 93 17.48 -5.94 -8.29
C ARG A 93 17.50 -6.05 -9.82
N ARG A 94 16.75 -6.95 -10.47
CA ARG A 94 16.72 -7.05 -11.95
C ARG A 94 15.31 -7.05 -12.54
N GLY A 95 14.57 -5.97 -12.32
CA GLY A 95 13.29 -5.72 -12.97
C GLY A 95 13.38 -4.62 -14.05
N PRO A 96 12.47 -4.59 -15.04
CA PRO A 96 12.33 -3.48 -15.99
C PRO A 96 12.30 -2.11 -15.31
N LEU A 97 12.66 -1.06 -16.04
CA LEU A 97 12.58 0.32 -15.53
C LEU A 97 11.19 0.65 -14.94
N ALA A 98 10.12 0.20 -15.58
CA ALA A 98 8.76 0.41 -15.09
C ALA A 98 8.49 -0.22 -13.70
N SER A 99 8.99 -1.43 -13.42
CA SER A 99 8.80 -2.07 -12.11
C SER A 99 9.66 -1.43 -11.02
N ARG A 100 10.86 -0.96 -11.38
CA ARG A 100 11.72 -0.18 -10.48
C ARG A 100 11.09 1.16 -10.11
N THR A 101 10.53 1.88 -11.08
CA THR A 101 9.85 3.16 -10.83
C THR A 101 8.60 2.96 -9.96
N LEU A 102 7.82 1.91 -10.22
CA LEU A 102 6.68 1.53 -9.37
C LEU A 102 7.13 1.30 -7.92
N ASN A 103 8.14 0.44 -7.73
CA ASN A 103 8.66 0.16 -6.38
C ASN A 103 9.16 1.42 -5.69
N ALA A 104 9.89 2.29 -6.40
CA ALA A 104 10.36 3.55 -5.86
C ALA A 104 9.20 4.46 -5.43
N ALA A 105 8.14 4.58 -6.23
CA ALA A 105 6.98 5.41 -5.91
C ALA A 105 6.24 4.92 -4.64
N PHE A 106 5.98 3.61 -4.53
CA PHE A 106 5.33 3.04 -3.36
C PHE A 106 6.23 3.03 -2.12
N SER A 107 7.54 2.81 -2.28
CA SER A 107 8.50 2.92 -1.18
C SER A 107 8.64 4.36 -0.68
N ALA A 108 8.70 5.34 -1.57
CA ALA A 108 8.72 6.76 -1.19
C ALA A 108 7.46 7.14 -0.40
N THR A 109 6.29 6.66 -0.85
CA THR A 109 5.02 6.83 -0.14
C THR A 109 5.06 6.21 1.25
N GLY A 110 5.63 5.01 1.39
CA GLY A 110 5.82 4.35 2.69
C GLY A 110 6.76 5.12 3.62
N MET A 111 7.87 5.67 3.10
CA MET A 111 8.78 6.51 3.90
C MET A 111 8.13 7.82 4.33
N ALA A 112 7.36 8.46 3.44
CA ALA A 112 6.56 9.62 3.78
C ALA A 112 5.56 9.31 4.90
N ASN A 113 4.91 8.14 4.85
CA ASN A 113 4.00 7.69 5.91
C ASN A 113 4.70 7.63 7.29
N THR A 114 5.95 7.14 7.34
CA THR A 114 6.74 7.12 8.59
C THR A 114 7.04 8.52 9.13
N ALA A 115 7.24 9.51 8.26
CA ALA A 115 7.40 10.89 8.72
C ALA A 115 6.06 11.48 9.22
N VAL A 116 4.98 11.25 8.47
CA VAL A 116 3.64 11.79 8.79
C VAL A 116 3.11 11.24 10.11
N ILE A 117 3.29 9.94 10.40
CA ILE A 117 2.84 9.35 11.68
C ILE A 117 3.54 10.00 12.89
N ILE A 118 4.81 10.40 12.75
CA ILE A 118 5.54 11.11 13.81
C ILE A 118 4.98 12.52 13.98
N VAL A 119 4.79 13.26 12.87
CA VAL A 119 4.28 14.64 12.90
C VAL A 119 2.89 14.70 13.52
N PHE A 120 1.96 13.88 13.05
CA PHE A 120 0.58 13.87 13.55
C PHE A 120 0.45 13.22 14.92
N GLY A 121 1.26 12.20 15.21
CA GLY A 121 1.29 11.58 16.54
C GLY A 121 1.76 12.55 17.61
N VAL A 122 2.89 13.22 17.38
CA VAL A 122 3.40 14.24 18.31
C VAL A 122 2.46 15.44 18.37
N GLY A 123 1.90 15.89 17.24
CA GLY A 123 0.93 16.98 17.18
C GLY A 123 -0.34 16.69 18.00
N ALA A 124 -0.93 15.51 17.84
CA ALA A 124 -2.12 15.12 18.59
C ALA A 124 -1.89 15.06 20.11
N ILE A 125 -0.70 14.58 20.54
CA ILE A 125 -0.32 14.56 21.97
C ILE A 125 -0.10 15.98 22.48
N ARG A 126 0.60 16.83 21.71
CA ARG A 126 0.91 18.20 22.11
C ARG A 126 -0.35 19.05 22.25
N ASP A 127 -1.24 18.96 21.28
CA ASP A 127 -2.42 19.81 21.18
C ASP A 127 -3.63 19.23 21.93
N GLN A 128 -3.49 18.01 22.49
CA GLN A 128 -4.55 17.27 23.19
C GLN A 128 -5.84 17.11 22.35
N ASP A 129 -5.70 17.13 21.02
CA ASP A 129 -6.81 17.02 20.07
C ASP A 129 -6.61 15.80 19.18
N PHE A 130 -7.45 14.77 19.41
CA PHE A 130 -7.42 13.55 18.62
C PHE A 130 -7.87 13.75 17.16
N ALA A 131 -8.57 14.85 16.84
CA ALA A 131 -8.91 15.17 15.45
C ALA A 131 -7.64 15.41 14.62
N VAL A 132 -6.57 15.92 15.23
CA VAL A 132 -5.24 16.01 14.59
C VAL A 132 -4.79 14.63 14.11
N TRP A 133 -4.90 13.61 14.96
CA TRP A 133 -4.55 12.24 14.59
C TRP A 133 -5.40 11.70 13.44
N LEU A 134 -6.69 12.05 13.34
CA LEU A 134 -7.55 11.57 12.26
C LEU A 134 -7.14 12.12 10.87
N TYR A 135 -6.57 13.32 10.78
CA TYR A 135 -6.04 13.84 9.51
C TYR A 135 -4.90 12.99 8.91
N TYR A 136 -4.22 12.19 9.74
CA TYR A 136 -3.24 11.21 9.26
C TYR A 136 -3.82 10.30 8.17
N ALA A 137 -5.03 9.77 8.37
CA ALA A 137 -5.62 8.83 7.41
C ALA A 137 -5.86 9.53 6.06
N ALA A 138 -6.40 10.76 6.07
CA ALA A 138 -6.61 11.55 4.87
C ALA A 138 -5.30 11.73 4.07
N ILE A 139 -4.20 12.01 4.76
CA ILE A 139 -2.88 12.17 4.12
C ILE A 139 -2.39 10.85 3.53
N ILE A 140 -2.56 9.72 4.21
CA ILE A 140 -2.19 8.41 3.65
C ILE A 140 -2.94 8.14 2.36
N PHE A 141 -4.26 8.36 2.34
CA PHE A 141 -5.07 8.19 1.14
C PHE A 141 -4.57 9.09 0.01
N ALA A 142 -4.20 10.34 0.30
CA ALA A 142 -3.68 11.27 -0.70
C ALA A 142 -2.31 10.86 -1.27
N LEU A 143 -1.38 10.42 -0.41
CA LEU A 143 -0.06 9.97 -0.83
C LEU A 143 -0.14 8.66 -1.62
N GLN A 144 -0.96 7.70 -1.16
CA GLN A 144 -1.17 6.45 -1.89
C GLN A 144 -1.87 6.67 -3.22
N ALA A 145 -2.82 7.60 -3.31
CA ALA A 145 -3.42 8.00 -4.57
C ALA A 145 -2.38 8.52 -5.57
N ALA A 146 -1.41 9.31 -5.11
CA ALA A 146 -0.31 9.78 -5.96
C ALA A 146 0.55 8.61 -6.47
N ALA A 147 0.87 7.62 -5.63
CA ALA A 147 1.58 6.42 -6.05
C ALA A 147 0.80 5.61 -7.09
N TRP A 148 -0.52 5.49 -6.93
CA TRP A 148 -1.39 4.84 -7.91
C TRP A 148 -1.50 5.59 -9.23
N LEU A 149 -1.42 6.92 -9.21
CA LEU A 149 -1.39 7.71 -10.43
C LEU A 149 -0.09 7.47 -11.22
N VAL A 150 1.05 7.38 -10.53
CA VAL A 150 2.32 6.95 -11.14
C VAL A 150 2.20 5.53 -11.69
N ALA A 151 1.51 4.63 -10.98
CA ALA A 151 1.30 3.29 -11.48
C ALA A 151 0.45 3.25 -12.75
N TRP A 152 -0.59 4.07 -12.82
CA TRP A 152 -1.40 4.23 -14.02
C TRP A 152 -0.63 4.86 -15.17
N SER A 153 0.21 5.87 -14.95
CA SER A 153 0.97 6.51 -16.03
C SER A 153 1.92 5.53 -16.73
N LEU A 154 2.42 4.53 -15.99
CA LEU A 154 3.31 3.47 -16.49
C LEU A 154 2.56 2.29 -17.10
N LYS A 155 1.52 1.77 -16.44
CA LYS A 155 0.83 0.52 -16.85
C LYS A 155 -0.48 0.74 -17.60
N ARG A 156 -1.01 1.97 -17.61
CA ARG A 156 -2.24 2.42 -18.28
C ARG A 156 -3.50 1.56 -18.02
N LYS A 157 -3.53 0.79 -16.92
CA LYS A 157 -4.71 0.01 -16.51
C LYS A 157 -5.74 0.93 -15.86
N VAL A 158 -6.97 0.96 -16.38
CA VAL A 158 -8.03 1.88 -15.92
C VAL A 158 -8.34 1.74 -14.43
N TRP A 159 -8.30 0.53 -13.88
CA TRP A 159 -8.53 0.31 -12.45
C TRP A 159 -7.51 1.04 -11.55
N MET A 160 -6.26 1.22 -12.01
CA MET A 160 -5.25 1.97 -11.25
C MET A 160 -5.58 3.46 -11.18
N LEU A 161 -6.13 4.02 -12.27
CA LEU A 161 -6.62 5.39 -12.28
C LEU A 161 -7.83 5.54 -11.37
N ALA A 162 -8.77 4.59 -11.42
CA ALA A 162 -9.93 4.57 -10.53
C ALA A 162 -9.50 4.53 -9.05
N THR A 163 -8.50 3.72 -8.70
CA THR A 163 -7.93 3.69 -7.34
C THR A 163 -7.28 5.01 -6.95
N ALA A 164 -6.53 5.65 -7.86
CA ALA A 164 -5.90 6.95 -7.60
C ALA A 164 -6.94 8.05 -7.35
N LEU A 165 -7.91 8.21 -8.26
CA LEU A 165 -8.96 9.21 -8.14
C LEU A 165 -9.84 8.96 -6.92
N GLY A 166 -10.24 7.70 -6.70
CA GLY A 166 -10.97 7.29 -5.52
C GLY A 166 -10.21 7.60 -4.23
N GLY A 167 -8.89 7.40 -4.21
CA GLY A 167 -8.03 7.73 -3.07
C GLY A 167 -8.01 9.21 -2.74
N TRP A 168 -7.95 10.09 -3.75
CA TRP A 168 -8.04 11.54 -3.50
C TRP A 168 -9.43 11.99 -3.06
N VAL A 169 -10.49 11.43 -3.64
CA VAL A 169 -11.86 11.70 -3.18
C VAL A 169 -12.03 11.27 -1.73
N ALA A 170 -11.55 10.07 -1.37
CA ALA A 170 -11.56 9.58 0.01
C ALA A 170 -10.71 10.47 0.94
N ALA A 171 -9.53 10.92 0.51
CA ALA A 171 -8.69 11.81 1.30
C ALA A 171 -9.41 13.12 1.65
N VAL A 172 -10.02 13.77 0.64
CA VAL A 172 -10.79 15.00 0.84
C VAL A 172 -11.98 14.75 1.75
N ALA A 173 -12.74 13.68 1.50
CA ALA A 173 -13.89 13.32 2.33
C ALA A 173 -13.50 13.09 3.79
N LEU A 174 -12.43 12.33 4.06
CA LEU A 174 -11.94 12.08 5.42
C LEU A 174 -11.45 13.36 6.12
N GLY A 175 -10.80 14.26 5.38
CA GLY A 175 -10.39 15.56 5.92
C GLY A 175 -11.57 16.44 6.32
N LEU A 176 -12.63 16.47 5.50
CA LEU A 176 -13.84 17.24 5.79
C LEU A 176 -14.67 16.62 6.92
N LEU A 177 -14.68 15.29 7.02
CA LEU A 177 -15.47 14.53 8.00
C LEU A 177 -14.74 14.28 9.31
N VAL A 178 -13.56 14.88 9.54
CA VAL A 178 -12.72 14.59 10.71
C VAL A 178 -13.44 14.80 12.05
N ARG A 179 -14.42 15.71 12.09
CA ARG A 179 -15.22 16.05 13.28
C ARG A 179 -16.54 15.26 13.37
N GLU A 180 -16.83 14.38 12.42
CA GLU A 180 -18.04 13.58 12.33
C GLU A 180 -17.69 12.08 12.40
N PRO A 181 -17.50 11.51 13.61
CA PRO A 181 -16.87 10.20 13.80
C PRO A 181 -17.56 9.06 13.05
N LEU A 182 -18.90 9.08 12.99
CA LEU A 182 -19.70 8.07 12.31
C LEU A 182 -19.51 8.10 10.79
N ALA A 183 -19.64 9.28 10.19
CA ALA A 183 -19.46 9.46 8.75
C ALA A 183 -18.01 9.17 8.35
N TYR A 184 -17.05 9.63 9.16
CA TYR A 184 -15.63 9.35 8.99
C TYR A 184 -15.34 7.84 8.97
N LEU A 185 -15.80 7.10 9.98
CA LEU A 185 -15.60 5.65 10.06
C LEU A 185 -16.25 4.92 8.89
N GLY A 186 -17.46 5.32 8.49
CA GLY A 186 -18.16 4.74 7.34
C GLY A 186 -17.37 4.91 6.03
N VAL A 187 -16.96 6.16 5.73
CA VAL A 187 -16.16 6.45 4.54
C VAL A 187 -14.82 5.73 4.58
N CYS A 188 -14.13 5.74 5.72
CA CYS A 188 -12.84 5.08 5.89
C CYS A 188 -12.96 3.57 5.66
N THR A 189 -13.99 2.93 6.22
CA THR A 189 -14.25 1.49 6.05
C THR A 189 -14.42 1.14 4.57
N VAL A 190 -15.30 1.84 3.86
CA VAL A 190 -15.57 1.60 2.44
C VAL A 190 -14.30 1.85 1.62
N ALA A 191 -13.58 2.92 1.90
CA ALA A 191 -12.34 3.28 1.22
C ALA A 191 -11.24 2.23 1.43
N LEU A 192 -11.08 1.67 2.63
CA LEU A 192 -10.10 0.62 2.90
C LEU A 192 -10.41 -0.68 2.14
N PHE A 193 -11.68 -1.09 2.05
CA PHE A 193 -12.03 -2.27 1.26
C PHE A 193 -11.88 -2.02 -0.26
N LEU A 194 -12.38 -0.89 -0.76
CA LEU A 194 -12.41 -0.63 -2.21
C LEU A 194 -11.08 -0.14 -2.79
N LEU A 195 -10.32 0.65 -2.03
CA LEU A 195 -9.12 1.32 -2.54
C LEU A 195 -7.82 0.71 -2.01
N PHE A 196 -7.90 -0.19 -1.03
CA PHE A 196 -6.75 -0.97 -0.57
C PHE A 196 -6.94 -2.47 -0.81
N ALA A 197 -7.98 -3.08 -0.24
CA ALA A 197 -8.14 -4.53 -0.31
C ALA A 197 -8.39 -5.02 -1.74
N LEU A 198 -9.29 -4.37 -2.49
CA LEU A 198 -9.60 -4.72 -3.88
C LEU A 198 -8.38 -4.61 -4.82
N PRO A 199 -7.66 -3.47 -4.91
CA PRO A 199 -6.46 -3.40 -5.74
C PRO A 199 -5.37 -4.34 -5.24
N GLY A 200 -5.25 -4.56 -3.92
CA GLY A 200 -4.37 -5.58 -3.35
C GLY A 200 -4.69 -6.99 -3.85
N ALA A 201 -5.96 -7.36 -3.93
CA ALA A 201 -6.41 -8.64 -4.46
C ALA A 201 -6.12 -8.77 -5.97
N LEU A 202 -6.32 -7.70 -6.74
CA LEU A 202 -5.97 -7.68 -8.18
C LEU A 202 -4.46 -7.86 -8.39
N LEU A 203 -3.64 -7.14 -7.62
CA LEU A 203 -2.19 -7.31 -7.64
C LEU A 203 -1.74 -8.71 -7.21
N PHE A 204 -2.39 -9.28 -6.20
CA PHE A 204 -2.08 -10.63 -5.71
C PHE A 204 -2.42 -11.70 -6.75
N ARG A 205 -3.53 -11.53 -7.47
CA ARG A 205 -3.89 -12.38 -8.62
C ARG A 205 -2.86 -12.28 -9.74
N ASP A 206 -2.44 -11.07 -10.10
CA ASP A 206 -1.41 -10.83 -11.13
C ASP A 206 -0.06 -11.47 -10.71
N ALA A 207 0.36 -11.29 -9.44
CA ALA A 207 1.59 -11.87 -8.91
C ALA A 207 1.58 -13.42 -8.88
N ARG A 208 0.42 -14.02 -8.59
CA ARG A 208 0.27 -15.48 -8.57
C ARG A 208 0.17 -16.09 -9.97
N ALA A 209 -0.45 -15.38 -10.92
CA ALA A 209 -0.55 -15.81 -12.32
C ALA A 209 0.82 -15.83 -13.00
N GLY A 210 1.66 -14.81 -12.78
CA GLY A 210 3.04 -14.78 -13.28
C GLY A 210 3.97 -15.85 -12.67
N GLY A 211 3.59 -16.45 -11.53
CA GLY A 211 4.32 -17.54 -10.89
C GLY A 211 3.99 -18.94 -11.40
N LYS A 212 2.98 -19.11 -12.26
CA LYS A 212 2.58 -20.41 -12.83
C LYS A 212 3.16 -20.70 -14.22
N GLY A 213 4.00 -19.80 -14.74
CA GLY A 213 4.65 -19.93 -16.06
C GLY A 213 6.10 -20.39 -16.01
N VAL A 214 6.52 -21.06 -14.93
CA VAL A 214 7.83 -21.73 -14.81
C VAL A 214 7.60 -23.22 -14.61
#